data_AF-W3X8T1-F1
#
_entry.id   AF-W3X8T1-F1
#
_cell.length_a   1.000
_cell.length_b   1.000
_cell.length_c   1.000
_cell.angle_alpha   90.00
_cell.angle_beta   90.00
_cell.angle_gamma   90.00
#
_symmetry.space_group_name_H-M   'P 1'
#
loop_
_entity.id
_entity.type
_entity.pdbx_description
1 polymer ?
#
loop_
_entity_poly.entity_id
_entity_poly.type
_entity_poly.pdbx_seq_one_letter_code
_entity_poly.pdbx_strand_id
1 'polypeptide(L)'
;MASTERFFHCNIQDSGQSWCERNLASRSSMDQTMSVQHLSEAIIAIMTTIFVMRCIERISSHHWGKDDSTLSVAVVAIVCGTSLGFALSSHGLGRDAWDLPDSDVSMVRLLIYCAEFFYGVSITLIRLSALFFYLRIFPQTPFKFYVYAMITFDILFGVAYNAVFIFQCWPINSIWAASNVASDATCVDIHQLALSGSVINMLQDLMVVVLPTPILVKLSLPISSKIQVFFMFSLGML
;
A
#
# COMPACT_ATOMS: atom_id res chain seq x y z
N MET A 1 -29.40 14.07 -23.25
CA MET A 1 -28.88 15.27 -22.56
C MET A 1 -30.04 15.98 -21.86
N ALA A 2 -30.52 15.48 -20.71
CA ALA A 2 -31.59 16.14 -19.93
C ALA A 2 -31.74 15.56 -18.51
N SER A 3 -30.66 15.14 -17.85
CA SER A 3 -30.74 14.49 -16.52
C SER A 3 -29.64 14.88 -15.54
N THR A 4 -29.00 16.04 -15.73
CA THR A 4 -27.82 16.45 -14.94
C THR A 4 -28.02 17.70 -14.07
N GLU A 5 -29.23 18.27 -13.98
CA GLU A 5 -29.44 19.55 -13.28
C GLU A 5 -30.40 19.51 -12.07
N ARG A 6 -30.78 18.34 -11.56
CA ARG A 6 -31.64 18.26 -10.36
C ARG A 6 -30.88 18.17 -9.02
N PHE A 7 -29.59 18.51 -9.00
CA PHE A 7 -28.74 18.45 -7.81
C PHE A 7 -28.50 19.80 -7.12
N PHE A 8 -29.08 20.91 -7.60
CA PHE A 8 -28.53 22.25 -7.28
C PHE A 8 -29.24 23.12 -6.24
N HIS A 9 -30.30 22.68 -5.54
CA HIS A 9 -30.86 23.49 -4.46
C HIS A 9 -31.35 22.64 -3.28
N CYS A 10 -30.59 22.62 -2.18
CA CYS A 10 -31.15 22.30 -0.86
C CYS A 10 -32.15 23.41 -0.51
N ASN A 11 -33.44 23.10 -0.64
CA ASN A 11 -34.49 23.98 -0.13
C ASN A 11 -34.76 23.58 1.33
N ILE A 12 -34.64 24.56 2.23
CA ILE A 12 -34.66 24.34 3.67
C ILE A 12 -36.11 24.12 4.12
N GLN A 13 -36.50 22.85 4.23
CA GLN A 13 -37.63 22.42 5.05
C GLN A 13 -37.11 21.37 6.04
N ASP A 14 -37.48 21.48 7.31
CA ASP A 14 -36.75 21.01 8.50
C ASP A 14 -36.33 19.52 8.53
N SER A 15 -36.94 18.63 7.73
CA SER A 15 -36.49 17.23 7.57
C SER A 15 -35.32 17.05 6.60
N GLY A 16 -35.06 18.04 5.74
CA GLY A 16 -34.00 18.05 4.73
C GLY A 16 -32.65 18.58 5.23
N GLN A 17 -32.58 19.24 6.39
CA GLN A 17 -31.32 19.78 6.92
C GLN A 17 -30.32 18.67 7.27
N SER A 18 -30.72 17.66 8.03
CA SER A 18 -29.83 16.53 8.39
C SER A 18 -29.40 15.68 7.18
N TRP A 19 -30.26 15.55 6.17
CA TRP A 19 -29.92 14.87 4.91
C TRP A 19 -28.98 15.71 4.05
N CYS A 20 -29.21 17.03 3.98
CA CYS A 20 -28.35 17.96 3.25
C CYS A 20 -26.95 18.04 3.89
N GLU A 21 -26.85 18.10 5.21
CA GLU A 21 -25.56 18.08 5.94
C GLU A 21 -24.79 16.77 5.71
N ARG A 22 -25.47 15.61 5.78
CA ARG A 22 -24.84 14.31 5.47
C ARG A 22 -24.33 14.25 4.04
N ASN A 23 -25.10 14.74 3.06
CA ASN A 23 -24.67 14.74 1.67
C ASN A 23 -23.53 15.72 1.38
N LEU A 24 -23.53 16.89 2.01
CA LEU A 24 -22.43 17.84 1.90
C LEU A 24 -21.16 17.28 2.54
N ALA A 25 -21.28 16.62 3.70
CA ALA A 25 -20.17 15.92 4.35
C ALA A 25 -19.64 14.77 3.47
N SER A 26 -20.51 13.90 2.98
CA SER A 26 -20.18 12.78 2.08
C SER A 26 -19.50 13.25 0.79
N ARG A 27 -20.01 14.33 0.18
CA ARG A 27 -19.38 14.96 -0.98
C ARG A 27 -18.00 15.53 -0.66
N SER A 28 -17.86 16.21 0.48
CA SER A 28 -16.56 16.76 0.91
C SER A 28 -15.52 15.66 1.17
N SER A 29 -15.92 14.51 1.74
CA SER A 29 -15.03 13.35 1.91
C SER A 29 -14.69 12.68 0.58
N MET A 30 -15.64 12.61 -0.37
CA MET A 30 -15.39 12.09 -1.71
C MET A 30 -14.38 12.98 -2.46
N ASP A 31 -14.55 14.30 -2.42
CA ASP A 31 -13.62 15.24 -3.05
C ASP A 31 -12.21 15.17 -2.41
N GLN A 32 -12.13 14.98 -1.09
CA GLN A 32 -10.86 14.78 -0.39
C GLN A 32 -10.19 13.45 -0.78
N THR A 33 -10.92 12.34 -0.77
CA THR A 33 -10.38 11.00 -1.11
C THR A 33 -9.88 10.95 -2.54
N MET A 34 -10.64 11.51 -3.50
CA MET A 34 -10.19 11.60 -4.90
C MET A 34 -8.93 12.47 -5.05
N SER A 35 -8.86 13.61 -4.34
CA SER A 35 -7.69 14.50 -4.38
C SER A 35 -6.44 13.82 -3.84
N VAL A 36 -6.55 13.12 -2.71
CA VAL A 36 -5.44 12.34 -2.11
C VAL A 36 -5.01 11.21 -3.02
N GLN A 37 -5.96 10.53 -3.67
CA GLN A 37 -5.65 9.44 -4.58
C GLN A 37 -4.85 9.93 -5.80
N HIS A 38 -5.31 10.99 -6.47
CA HIS A 38 -4.58 11.54 -7.63
C HIS A 38 -3.20 12.08 -7.26
N LEU A 39 -3.06 12.67 -6.07
CA LEU A 39 -1.75 13.06 -5.53
C LEU A 39 -0.83 11.84 -5.38
N SER A 40 -1.33 10.76 -4.80
CA SER A 40 -0.55 9.53 -4.59
C SER A 40 -0.13 8.88 -5.92
N GLU A 41 -1.02 8.85 -6.91
CA GLU A 41 -0.74 8.33 -8.25
C GLU A 41 0.35 9.16 -8.96
N ALA A 42 0.30 10.48 -8.86
CA ALA A 42 1.31 11.36 -9.43
C ALA A 42 2.69 11.13 -8.78
N ILE A 43 2.75 10.99 -7.46
CA ILE A 43 4.00 10.69 -6.73
C ILE A 43 4.56 9.34 -7.19
N ILE A 44 3.73 8.30 -7.29
CA ILE A 44 4.17 6.97 -7.72
C ILE A 44 4.69 7.03 -9.16
N ALA A 45 4.00 7.73 -10.07
CA ALA A 45 4.45 7.88 -11.45
C ALA A 45 5.83 8.56 -11.56
N ILE A 46 6.09 9.56 -10.72
CA ILE A 46 7.41 10.21 -10.63
C ILE A 46 8.45 9.21 -10.12
N MET A 47 8.15 8.48 -9.04
CA MET A 47 9.06 7.49 -8.45
C MET A 47 9.38 6.33 -9.41
N THR A 48 8.39 5.84 -10.16
CA THR A 48 8.60 4.80 -11.17
C THR A 48 9.47 5.30 -12.31
N THR A 49 9.30 6.56 -12.73
CA THR A 49 10.14 7.17 -13.78
C THR A 49 11.59 7.28 -13.32
N ILE A 50 11.82 7.74 -12.08
CA ILE A 50 13.15 7.78 -11.47
C ILE A 50 13.76 6.37 -11.40
N PHE A 51 12.97 5.36 -11.02
CA PHE A 51 13.42 3.98 -10.95
C PHE A 51 13.80 3.41 -12.32
N VAL A 52 13.03 3.69 -13.38
CA VAL A 52 13.34 3.26 -14.75
C VAL A 52 14.67 3.88 -15.21
N MET A 53 14.88 5.17 -14.98
CA MET A 53 16.17 5.82 -15.29
C MET A 53 17.32 5.11 -14.54
N ARG A 54 17.11 4.76 -13.28
CA ARG A 54 18.09 4.04 -12.46
C ARG A 54 18.37 2.62 -12.99
N CYS A 55 17.35 1.92 -13.48
CA CYS A 55 17.50 0.60 -14.10
C CYS A 55 18.36 0.69 -15.36
N ILE A 56 18.11 1.69 -16.22
CA ILE A 56 18.89 1.89 -17.45
C ILE A 56 20.37 2.12 -17.11
N GLU A 57 20.67 2.96 -16.12
CA GLU A 57 22.05 3.22 -15.66
C GLU A 57 22.73 1.95 -15.11
N ARG A 58 22.02 1.16 -14.29
CA ARG A 58 22.54 -0.07 -13.67
C ARG A 58 22.79 -1.19 -14.68
N ILE A 59 21.89 -1.33 -15.66
CA ILE A 59 22.04 -2.29 -16.76
C ILE A 59 23.22 -1.88 -17.64
N SER A 60 23.29 -0.59 -18.03
CA SER A 60 24.37 -0.08 -18.87
C SER A 60 25.75 -0.18 -18.21
N SER A 61 25.81 -0.07 -16.88
CA SER A 61 27.06 -0.17 -16.13
C SER A 61 27.40 -1.60 -15.67
N HIS A 62 26.59 -2.62 -16.02
CA HIS A 62 26.76 -4.01 -15.59
C HIS A 62 26.81 -4.23 -14.05
N HIS A 63 26.19 -3.35 -13.26
CA HIS A 63 26.18 -3.42 -11.79
C HIS A 63 24.90 -4.03 -11.19
N TRP A 64 24.12 -4.75 -11.99
CA TRP A 64 22.82 -5.30 -11.60
C TRP A 64 22.95 -6.31 -10.44
N GLY A 65 22.31 -6.00 -9.32
CA GLY A 65 22.30 -6.82 -8.12
C GLY A 65 20.96 -7.52 -7.87
N LYS A 66 20.93 -8.41 -6.87
CA LYS A 66 19.69 -9.07 -6.40
C LYS A 66 18.72 -8.07 -5.76
N ASP A 67 19.25 -6.99 -5.19
CA ASP A 67 18.51 -5.85 -4.67
C ASP A 67 17.71 -5.15 -5.78
N ASP A 68 18.33 -4.93 -6.95
CA ASP A 68 17.71 -4.30 -8.11
C ASP A 68 16.59 -5.19 -8.72
N SER A 69 16.81 -6.51 -8.83
CA SER A 69 15.77 -7.45 -9.26
C SER A 69 14.56 -7.46 -8.32
N THR A 70 14.80 -7.53 -7.00
CA THR A 70 13.72 -7.58 -6.00
C THR A 70 12.91 -6.28 -6.01
N LEU A 71 13.59 -5.13 -6.13
CA LEU A 71 12.94 -3.83 -6.25
C LEU A 71 12.13 -3.70 -7.54
N SER A 72 12.62 -4.28 -8.65
CA SER A 72 11.88 -4.28 -9.91
C SER A 72 10.54 -5.00 -9.79
N VAL A 73 10.52 -6.16 -9.13
CA VAL A 73 9.27 -6.89 -8.86
C VAL A 73 8.34 -6.08 -7.95
N ALA A 74 8.89 -5.42 -6.93
CA ALA A 74 8.12 -4.54 -6.04
C ALA A 74 7.43 -3.42 -6.83
N VAL A 75 8.17 -2.73 -7.70
CA VAL A 75 7.63 -1.64 -8.53
C VAL A 75 6.52 -2.13 -9.45
N VAL A 76 6.66 -3.31 -10.06
CA VAL A 76 5.59 -3.91 -10.87
C VAL A 76 4.33 -4.15 -10.03
N ALA A 77 4.47 -4.70 -8.82
CA ALA A 77 3.34 -4.92 -7.92
C ALA A 77 2.64 -3.60 -7.52
N ILE A 78 3.42 -2.53 -7.27
CA ILE A 78 2.87 -1.20 -6.98
C ILE A 78 2.08 -0.66 -8.18
N VAL A 79 2.63 -0.76 -9.39
CA VAL A 79 1.95 -0.30 -10.62
C VAL A 79 0.66 -1.09 -10.86
N CYS A 80 0.65 -2.39 -10.59
CA CYS A 80 -0.57 -3.19 -10.63
C CYS A 80 -1.59 -2.68 -9.59
N GLY A 81 -1.19 -2.48 -8.34
CA GLY A 81 -2.06 -1.97 -7.28
C GLY A 81 -2.65 -0.58 -7.60
N THR A 82 -1.84 0.34 -8.12
CA THR A 82 -2.32 1.69 -8.47
C THR A 82 -3.27 1.68 -9.67
N SER A 83 -3.03 0.81 -10.66
CA SER A 83 -3.97 0.66 -11.78
C SER A 83 -5.36 0.20 -11.34
N LEU A 84 -5.43 -0.63 -10.29
CA LEU A 84 -6.69 -1.05 -9.67
C LEU A 84 -7.34 0.11 -8.89
N GLY A 85 -6.55 0.96 -8.25
CA GLY A 85 -7.02 2.20 -7.63
C GLY A 85 -7.69 3.13 -8.64
N PHE A 86 -7.12 3.28 -9.84
CA PHE A 86 -7.74 4.07 -10.90
C PHE A 86 -9.09 3.47 -11.36
N ALA A 87 -9.18 2.14 -11.44
CA ALA A 87 -10.46 1.48 -11.71
C ALA A 87 -11.47 1.72 -10.57
N LEU A 88 -11.01 1.72 -9.32
CA LEU A 88 -11.84 1.95 -8.14
C LEU A 88 -12.45 3.36 -8.11
N SER A 89 -11.69 4.39 -8.48
CA SER A 89 -12.20 5.77 -8.53
C SER A 89 -13.35 5.94 -9.54
N SER A 90 -13.33 5.18 -10.63
CA SER A 90 -14.39 5.20 -11.65
C SER A 90 -15.71 4.54 -11.21
N HIS A 91 -15.68 3.68 -10.18
CA HIS A 91 -16.85 2.95 -9.67
C HIS A 91 -17.48 3.59 -8.43
N GLY A 92 -17.10 4.83 -8.09
CA GLY A 92 -17.74 5.60 -7.00
C GLY A 92 -17.03 5.50 -5.66
N LEU A 93 -15.70 5.42 -5.65
CA LEU A 93 -14.90 5.52 -4.41
C LEU A 93 -15.30 6.76 -3.59
N GLY A 94 -15.48 6.58 -2.29
CA GLY A 94 -15.80 7.66 -1.36
C GLY A 94 -17.30 7.99 -1.22
N ARG A 95 -18.17 7.28 -1.95
CA ARG A 95 -19.63 7.35 -1.75
C ARG A 95 -20.09 6.37 -0.69
N ASP A 96 -21.18 6.71 -0.01
CA ASP A 96 -21.81 5.83 0.96
C ASP A 96 -22.31 4.55 0.29
N ALA A 97 -22.05 3.40 0.90
CA ALA A 97 -22.41 2.10 0.34
C ALA A 97 -23.91 1.92 0.09
N TRP A 98 -24.75 2.72 0.76
CA TRP A 98 -26.20 2.75 0.62
C TRP A 98 -26.69 3.46 -0.65
N ASP A 99 -25.86 4.32 -1.24
CA ASP A 99 -26.18 5.10 -2.43
C ASP A 99 -25.69 4.45 -3.73
N LEU A 100 -25.00 3.30 -3.62
CA LEU A 100 -24.48 2.54 -4.77
C LEU A 100 -25.38 1.34 -5.08
N PRO A 101 -25.57 1.01 -6.38
CA PRO A 101 -26.20 -0.24 -6.74
C PRO A 101 -25.32 -1.43 -6.31
N ASP A 102 -25.95 -2.52 -5.87
CA ASP A 102 -25.27 -3.73 -5.35
C ASP A 102 -24.14 -4.26 -6.26
N SER A 103 -24.27 -4.11 -7.58
CA SER A 103 -23.24 -4.48 -8.56
C SER A 103 -21.96 -3.68 -8.37
N ASP A 104 -22.08 -2.37 -8.14
CA ASP A 104 -20.95 -1.47 -8.00
C ASP A 104 -20.29 -1.67 -6.65
N VAL A 105 -21.06 -1.90 -5.59
CA VAL A 105 -20.49 -2.21 -4.26
C VAL A 105 -19.70 -3.53 -4.29
N SER A 106 -20.16 -4.51 -5.05
CA SER A 106 -19.45 -5.79 -5.20
C SER A 106 -18.13 -5.60 -5.95
N MET A 107 -18.14 -4.82 -7.03
CA MET A 107 -16.95 -4.51 -7.82
C MET A 107 -15.94 -3.68 -7.01
N VAL A 108 -16.41 -2.67 -6.28
CA VAL A 108 -15.59 -1.84 -5.37
C VAL A 108 -14.89 -2.72 -4.33
N ARG A 109 -15.61 -3.64 -3.69
CA ARG A 109 -15.01 -4.57 -2.71
C ARG A 109 -13.96 -5.49 -3.34
N LEU A 110 -14.22 -6.01 -4.53
CA LEU A 110 -13.26 -6.84 -5.26
C LEU A 110 -11.98 -6.07 -5.63
N LEU A 111 -12.14 -4.83 -6.12
CA LEU A 111 -11.00 -3.97 -6.48
C LEU A 111 -10.15 -3.61 -5.26
N ILE A 112 -10.78 -3.27 -4.13
CA ILE A 112 -10.07 -3.01 -2.86
C ILE A 112 -9.33 -4.26 -2.40
N TYR A 113 -9.98 -5.43 -2.43
CA TYR A 113 -9.36 -6.69 -2.07
C TYR A 113 -8.11 -6.99 -2.92
N CYS A 114 -8.20 -6.83 -4.24
CA CYS A 114 -7.04 -7.03 -5.11
C CYS A 114 -5.94 -5.98 -4.86
N ALA A 115 -6.30 -4.71 -4.65
CA ALA A 115 -5.34 -3.64 -4.41
C ALA A 115 -4.56 -3.85 -3.10
N GLU A 116 -5.23 -4.23 -2.02
CA GLU A 116 -4.62 -4.54 -0.72
C GLU A 116 -3.64 -5.72 -0.80
N PHE A 117 -3.97 -6.76 -1.57
CA PHE A 117 -3.05 -7.86 -1.80
C PHE A 117 -1.75 -7.38 -2.48
N PHE A 118 -1.87 -6.60 -3.57
CA PHE A 118 -0.68 -6.04 -4.23
C PHE A 118 0.11 -5.09 -3.32
N TYR A 119 -0.58 -4.32 -2.47
CA TYR A 119 0.05 -3.45 -1.49
C TYR A 119 0.90 -4.24 -0.48
N GLY A 120 0.33 -5.29 0.13
CA GLY A 120 1.06 -6.14 1.09
C GLY A 120 2.28 -6.84 0.49
N VAL A 121 2.15 -7.33 -0.75
CA VAL A 121 3.28 -7.93 -1.49
C VAL A 121 4.35 -6.87 -1.79
N SER A 122 3.95 -5.68 -2.21
CA SER A 122 4.88 -4.59 -2.55
C SER A 122 5.73 -4.16 -1.36
N ILE A 123 5.11 -3.96 -0.19
CA ILE A 123 5.82 -3.57 1.03
C ILE A 123 6.88 -4.61 1.42
N THR A 124 6.50 -5.89 1.39
CA THR A 124 7.43 -6.99 1.71
C THR A 124 8.63 -6.97 0.75
N LEU A 125 8.38 -6.81 -0.55
CA LEU A 125 9.47 -6.78 -1.54
C LEU A 125 10.37 -5.54 -1.42
N ILE A 126 9.82 -4.37 -1.06
CA ILE A 126 10.62 -3.15 -0.80
C ILE A 126 11.57 -3.39 0.38
N ARG A 127 11.06 -3.93 1.49
CA ARG A 127 11.88 -4.23 2.68
C ARG A 127 12.96 -5.25 2.36
N LEU A 128 12.64 -6.30 1.61
CA LEU A 128 13.61 -7.29 1.13
C LEU A 128 14.70 -6.67 0.25
N SER A 129 14.35 -5.77 -0.66
CA SER A 129 15.33 -5.06 -1.48
C SER A 129 16.32 -4.26 -0.60
N ALA A 130 15.80 -3.54 0.41
CA ALA A 130 16.63 -2.80 1.36
C ALA A 130 17.57 -3.74 2.17
N LEU A 131 17.07 -4.88 2.63
CA LEU A 131 17.87 -5.86 3.36
C LEU A 131 18.96 -6.50 2.48
N PHE A 132 18.65 -6.80 1.21
CA PHE A 132 19.65 -7.27 0.25
C PHE A 132 20.72 -6.21 -0.04
N PHE A 133 20.32 -4.94 -0.12
CA PHE A 133 21.24 -3.83 -0.25
C PHE A 133 22.19 -3.72 0.96
N TYR A 134 21.69 -3.97 2.18
CA TYR A 134 22.53 -4.02 3.38
C TYR A 134 23.56 -5.15 3.36
N LEU A 135 23.19 -6.34 2.87
CA LEU A 135 24.14 -7.45 2.68
C LEU A 135 25.26 -7.11 1.67
N ARG A 136 24.97 -6.26 0.69
CA ARG A 136 25.93 -5.81 -0.33
C ARG A 136 26.91 -4.77 0.21
N ILE A 137 26.44 -3.83 1.04
CA ILE A 137 27.27 -2.74 1.58
C ILE A 137 28.13 -3.19 2.76
N PHE A 138 27.56 -3.97 3.68
CA PHE A 138 28.23 -4.32 4.93
C PHE A 138 28.69 -5.78 4.91
N PRO A 139 29.98 -6.05 4.63
CA PRO A 139 30.49 -7.42 4.54
C PRO A 139 30.69 -8.10 5.91
N GLN A 140 30.46 -7.39 7.03
CA GLN A 140 30.74 -7.84 8.40
C GLN A 140 29.91 -9.10 8.76
N THR A 141 30.59 -10.16 9.18
CA THR A 141 29.99 -11.47 9.50
C THR A 141 28.87 -11.45 10.56
N PRO A 142 29.00 -10.77 11.73
CA PRO A 142 27.90 -10.74 12.70
C PRO A 142 26.69 -9.97 12.18
N PHE A 143 26.90 -8.91 11.40
CA PHE A 143 25.81 -8.13 10.81
C PHE A 143 24.97 -8.94 9.82
N LYS A 144 25.62 -9.77 8.99
CA LYS A 144 24.91 -10.63 8.03
C LYS A 144 23.92 -11.58 8.71
N PHE A 145 24.26 -12.10 9.89
CA PHE A 145 23.36 -12.97 10.64
C PHE A 145 22.05 -12.25 11.00
N TYR A 146 22.13 -11.02 11.53
CA TYR A 146 20.94 -10.23 11.85
C TYR A 146 20.13 -9.87 10.60
N VAL A 147 20.79 -9.53 9.49
CA VAL A 147 20.10 -9.23 8.22
C VAL A 147 19.35 -10.47 7.70
N TYR A 148 19.99 -11.64 7.70
CA TYR A 148 19.32 -12.88 7.28
C TYR A 148 18.14 -13.25 8.18
N ALA A 149 18.28 -13.07 9.50
CA ALA A 149 17.17 -13.27 10.42
C ALA A 149 15.98 -12.34 10.10
N MET A 150 16.27 -11.06 9.78
CA MET A 150 15.25 -10.09 9.40
C MET A 150 14.59 -10.44 8.05
N ILE A 151 15.37 -10.88 7.06
CA ILE A 151 14.85 -11.36 5.77
C ILE A 151 13.88 -12.52 5.98
N THR A 152 14.26 -13.51 6.80
CA THR A 152 13.40 -14.65 7.10
C THR A 152 12.13 -14.21 7.81
N PHE A 153 12.23 -13.33 8.81
CA PHE A 153 11.07 -12.79 9.51
C PHE A 153 10.12 -12.03 8.56
N ASP A 154 10.66 -11.19 7.69
CA ASP A 154 9.88 -10.39 6.74
C ASP A 154 9.13 -11.26 5.72
N ILE A 155 9.79 -12.28 5.17
CA ILE A 155 9.14 -13.24 4.26
C ILE A 155 8.03 -14.02 4.97
N LEU A 156 8.32 -14.57 6.16
CA LEU A 156 7.35 -15.37 6.90
C LEU A 156 6.12 -14.54 7.28
N PHE A 157 6.34 -13.33 7.77
CA PHE A 157 5.25 -12.43 8.11
C PHE A 157 4.45 -11.99 6.88
N GLY A 158 5.13 -11.56 5.81
CA GLY A 158 4.47 -11.16 4.57
C GLY A 158 3.61 -12.27 3.97
N VAL A 159 4.13 -13.50 3.92
CA VAL A 159 3.37 -14.67 3.43
C VAL A 159 2.20 -14.99 4.34
N ALA A 160 2.38 -15.00 5.66
CA ALA A 160 1.31 -15.29 6.61
C ALA A 160 0.20 -14.24 6.55
N TYR A 161 0.55 -12.95 6.53
CA TYR A 161 -0.40 -11.85 6.45
C TYR A 161 -1.21 -11.90 5.15
N ASN A 162 -0.55 -12.09 3.99
CA ASN A 162 -1.24 -12.22 2.71
C ASN A 162 -2.13 -13.47 2.66
N ALA A 163 -1.70 -14.58 3.26
CA ALA A 163 -2.53 -15.79 3.33
C ALA A 163 -3.80 -15.56 4.16
N VAL A 164 -3.69 -14.93 5.33
CA VAL A 164 -4.86 -14.58 6.14
C VAL A 164 -5.78 -13.61 5.41
N PHE A 165 -5.20 -12.64 4.69
CA PHE A 165 -5.95 -11.69 3.88
C PHE A 165 -6.71 -12.38 2.73
N ILE A 166 -6.05 -13.31 2.01
CA ILE A 166 -6.69 -14.07 0.93
C ILE A 166 -7.84 -14.94 1.45
N PHE A 167 -7.61 -15.60 2.58
CA PHE A 167 -8.56 -16.51 3.20
C PHE A 167 -9.37 -15.84 4.33
N GLN A 168 -9.58 -14.52 4.24
CA GLN A 168 -10.24 -13.75 5.31
C GLN A 168 -11.71 -14.16 5.51
N CYS A 169 -12.36 -14.77 4.52
CA CYS A 169 -13.71 -15.30 4.66
C CYS A 169 -13.83 -16.70 4.07
N TRP A 170 -14.70 -17.52 4.67
CA TRP A 170 -15.14 -18.79 4.12
C TRP A 170 -16.66 -18.80 3.96
N PRO A 171 -17.21 -18.92 2.74
CA PRO A 171 -16.53 -19.02 1.45
C PRO A 171 -15.94 -17.67 0.98
N ILE A 172 -14.86 -17.72 0.19
CA ILE A 172 -14.10 -16.54 -0.29
C ILE A 172 -15.00 -15.55 -1.06
N ASN A 173 -16.00 -16.06 -1.78
CA ASN A 173 -16.93 -15.23 -2.55
C ASN A 173 -17.74 -14.24 -1.69
N SER A 174 -17.85 -14.50 -0.37
CA SER A 174 -18.52 -13.60 0.55
C SER A 174 -17.77 -12.30 0.82
N ILE A 175 -16.48 -12.20 0.42
CA ILE A 175 -15.68 -10.97 0.57
C ILE A 175 -16.25 -9.83 -0.27
N TRP A 176 -16.68 -10.12 -1.50
CA TRP A 176 -17.17 -9.12 -2.43
C TRP A 176 -18.69 -9.17 -2.67
N ALA A 177 -19.42 -10.10 -2.06
CA ALA A 177 -20.87 -10.20 -2.25
C ALA A 177 -21.61 -9.06 -1.50
N ALA A 178 -22.43 -8.28 -2.22
CA ALA A 178 -23.21 -7.20 -1.61
C ALA A 178 -24.50 -7.64 -0.91
N SER A 179 -25.27 -8.51 -1.55
CA SER A 179 -26.61 -8.91 -1.09
C SER A 179 -26.78 -10.42 -0.86
N ASN A 180 -25.80 -11.24 -1.27
CA ASN A 180 -25.85 -12.70 -1.20
C ASN A 180 -24.71 -13.27 -0.35
N VAL A 181 -24.54 -12.76 0.87
CA VAL A 181 -23.63 -13.39 1.84
C VAL A 181 -24.24 -14.73 2.22
N ALA A 182 -23.47 -15.82 2.08
CA ALA A 182 -23.93 -17.14 2.50
C ALA A 182 -24.29 -17.08 3.99
N SER A 183 -25.43 -17.65 4.39
CA SER A 183 -25.95 -17.55 5.76
C SER A 183 -24.97 -18.07 6.84
N ASP A 184 -24.04 -18.94 6.45
CA ASP A 184 -23.00 -19.52 7.31
C ASP A 184 -21.59 -18.97 7.01
N ALA A 185 -21.48 -17.80 6.36
CA ALA A 185 -20.19 -17.20 6.06
C ALA A 185 -19.45 -16.78 7.34
N THR A 186 -18.26 -17.32 7.55
CA THR A 186 -17.37 -16.92 8.65
C THR A 186 -16.25 -16.06 8.11
N CYS A 187 -16.19 -14.80 8.55
CA CYS A 187 -15.16 -13.85 8.18
C CYS A 187 -14.31 -13.43 9.38
N VAL A 188 -13.03 -13.19 9.13
CA VAL A 188 -12.11 -12.53 10.05
C VAL A 188 -12.50 -11.06 10.15
N ASP A 189 -12.40 -10.50 11.36
CA ASP A 189 -12.58 -9.07 11.57
C ASP A 189 -11.44 -8.29 10.87
N ILE A 190 -11.78 -7.65 9.77
CA ILE A 190 -10.84 -6.88 8.95
C ILE A 190 -10.21 -5.72 9.72
N HIS A 191 -10.92 -5.15 10.71
CA HIS A 191 -10.39 -4.06 11.52
C HIS A 191 -9.29 -4.57 12.44
N GLN A 192 -9.50 -5.73 13.08
CA GLN A 192 -8.48 -6.35 13.92
C GLN A 192 -7.28 -6.84 13.10
N LEU A 193 -7.54 -7.40 11.91
CA LEU A 193 -6.47 -7.80 10.98
C LEU A 193 -5.64 -6.60 10.53
N ALA A 194 -6.30 -5.50 10.12
CA ALA A 194 -5.61 -4.29 9.70
C ALA A 194 -4.83 -3.63 10.86
N LEU A 195 -5.39 -3.58 12.06
CA LEU A 195 -4.73 -3.00 13.23
C LEU A 195 -3.47 -3.80 13.62
N SER A 196 -3.60 -5.12 13.73
CA SER A 196 -2.47 -6.00 14.06
C SER A 196 -1.40 -5.98 12.96
N GLY A 197 -1.82 -6.02 11.70
CA GLY A 197 -0.94 -5.86 10.54
C GLY A 197 -0.18 -4.54 10.56
N SER A 198 -0.85 -3.42 10.84
CA SER A 198 -0.24 -2.09 10.87
C SER A 198 0.82 -1.97 11.97
N VAL A 199 0.55 -2.48 13.16
CA VAL A 199 1.51 -2.46 14.28
C VAL A 199 2.77 -3.23 13.93
N ILE A 200 2.63 -4.43 13.36
CA ILE A 200 3.79 -5.27 13.01
C ILE A 200 4.56 -4.66 11.84
N ASN A 201 3.87 -4.12 10.84
CA ASN A 201 4.51 -3.39 9.73
C ASN A 201 5.36 -2.23 10.25
N MET A 202 4.81 -1.41 11.14
CA MET A 202 5.54 -0.30 11.76
C MET A 202 6.78 -0.79 12.54
N LEU A 203 6.66 -1.91 13.27
CA LEU A 203 7.79 -2.53 13.95
C LEU A 203 8.86 -3.02 12.97
N GLN A 204 8.47 -3.60 11.84
CA GLN A 204 9.41 -4.04 10.80
C GLN A 204 10.18 -2.86 10.21
N ASP A 205 9.51 -1.74 9.94
CA ASP A 205 10.15 -0.52 9.45
C ASP A 205 11.17 0.00 10.46
N LEU A 206 10.82 0.06 11.75
CA LEU A 206 11.75 0.41 12.82
C LEU A 206 12.94 -0.56 12.92
N MET A 207 12.73 -1.85 12.74
CA MET A 207 13.80 -2.85 12.78
C MET A 207 14.77 -2.69 11.60
N VAL A 208 14.26 -2.56 10.37
CA VAL A 208 15.09 -2.29 9.18
C VAL A 208 15.92 -1.02 9.40
N VAL A 209 15.30 -0.02 10.01
CA VAL A 209 15.92 1.27 10.34
C VAL A 209 17.01 1.13 11.42
N VAL A 210 16.71 0.49 12.54
CA VAL A 210 17.69 0.41 13.63
C VAL A 210 18.90 -0.44 13.23
N LEU A 211 18.73 -1.39 12.32
CA LEU A 211 19.73 -2.41 12.00
C LEU A 211 21.12 -1.86 11.59
N PRO A 212 21.29 -0.93 10.62
CA PRO A 212 22.61 -0.41 10.26
C PRO A 212 23.07 0.77 11.16
N THR A 213 22.18 1.38 11.94
CA THR A 213 22.47 2.61 12.71
C THR A 213 23.67 2.47 13.67
N PRO A 214 23.78 1.42 14.51
CA PRO A 214 24.94 1.22 15.39
C PRO A 214 26.27 1.03 14.65
N ILE A 215 26.24 0.47 13.44
CA ILE A 215 27.43 0.26 12.61
C ILE A 215 27.84 1.57 11.94
N LEU A 216 26.89 2.34 11.44
CA LEU A 216 27.13 3.65 10.82
C LEU A 216 27.74 4.67 11.77
N VAL A 217 27.41 4.59 13.07
CA VAL A 217 28.01 5.47 14.09
C VAL A 217 29.48 5.11 14.35
N LYS A 218 29.86 3.84 14.20
CA LYS A 218 31.22 3.36 14.45
C LYS A 218 32.11 3.38 13.20
N LEU A 219 31.55 3.39 12.01
CA LEU A 219 32.27 3.31 10.75
C LEU A 219 32.48 4.71 10.13
N SER A 220 33.73 5.09 9.91
CA SER A 220 34.12 6.34 9.24
C SER A 220 33.84 6.26 7.74
N LEU A 221 32.57 6.23 7.35
CA LEU A 221 32.16 6.27 5.94
C LEU A 221 32.26 7.70 5.38
N PRO A 222 32.58 7.85 4.08
CA PRO A 222 32.46 9.13 3.40
C PRO A 222 31.02 9.64 3.50
N ILE A 223 30.89 10.95 3.71
CA ILE A 223 29.62 11.63 4.03
C ILE A 223 28.53 11.34 2.97
N SER A 224 28.90 11.13 1.70
CA SER A 224 27.96 10.80 0.60
C SER A 224 27.19 9.49 0.82
N SER A 225 27.85 8.44 1.31
CA SER A 225 27.18 7.16 1.63
C SER A 225 26.35 7.27 2.91
N LYS A 226 26.80 8.08 3.88
CA LYS A 226 26.05 8.36 5.11
C LYS A 226 24.75 9.13 4.82
N ILE A 227 24.80 10.08 3.88
CA ILE A 227 23.62 10.86 3.44
C ILE A 227 22.64 9.97 2.67
N GLN A 228 23.07 9.14 1.72
CA GLN A 228 22.15 8.25 0.99
C GLN A 228 21.39 7.32 1.94
N VAL A 229 22.09 6.78 2.93
CA VAL A 229 21.50 5.93 3.94
C VAL A 229 20.49 6.78 4.74
N PHE A 230 20.89 7.92 5.30
CA PHE A 230 19.99 8.81 6.06
C PHE A 230 18.77 9.30 5.24
N PHE A 231 18.90 9.44 3.93
CA PHE A 231 17.80 9.80 3.04
C PHE A 231 16.82 8.63 2.83
N MET A 232 17.31 7.41 2.63
CA MET A 232 16.46 6.21 2.59
C MET A 232 15.71 6.03 3.92
N PHE A 233 16.37 6.36 5.02
CA PHE A 233 15.83 6.36 6.37
C PHE A 233 14.68 7.35 6.57
N SER A 234 14.87 8.60 6.16
CA SER A 234 13.82 9.63 6.26
C SER A 234 12.63 9.34 5.35
N LEU A 235 12.86 8.72 4.18
CA LEU A 235 11.80 8.34 3.25
C LEU A 235 10.97 7.14 3.71
N GLY A 236 11.53 6.25 4.55
CA GLY A 236 10.77 5.12 5.12
C GLY A 236 9.92 5.48 6.35
N MET A 237 10.10 6.67 6.93
CA MET A 237 9.32 7.17 8.08
C MET A 237 8.19 8.13 7.69
N LEU A 238 8.07 8.48 6.40
CA LEU A 238 7.09 9.41 5.85
C LEU A 238 6.03 8.66 5.06
#